data_AF-A0A022MGA4-F1
#
_entry.id   AF-A0A022MGA4-F1
#
_cell.length_a   1.000
_cell.length_b   1.000
_cell.length_c   1.000
_cell.angle_alpha   90.00
_cell.angle_beta   90.00
_cell.angle_gamma   90.00
#
_symmetry.space_group_name_H-M   'P 1'
#
loop_
_entity.id
_entity.type
_entity.pdbx_description
1 polymer ?
#
loop_
_entity_poly.entity_id
_entity_poly.type
_entity_poly.pdbx_seq_one_letter_code
_entity_poly.pdbx_strand_id
1 'polypeptide(L)'
;PLRAARQAEEIARRLGDAALLCFALNGTFMQTFRRAGLAARRDAIGAEVVALAARHGLARYEVLGRLVRMQARCAVADLAGADRHAAAADTLAERHDLPLVPVFTTWYRALRTAMTGPPDAALAAYEAAGARLRDAGMPGLTEGLLPLALLSVRLRHGLPYEGPPVEDWGPYAPWVRPLLLLGEGRPEEAARALAGVPSPPRDLMYEAMWCLVARAAAAVGDPDTAARARTALTPAAPRTGGRGQRPHHAGDGERA
;
A
#
# COMPACT_ATOMS: atom_id res chain seq x y z
N PRO A 1 -14.89 -16.94 3.68
CA PRO A 1 -13.69 -16.31 4.31
C PRO A 1 -14.02 -15.19 5.32
N LEU A 2 -14.61 -14.06 4.90
CA LEU A 2 -14.89 -12.92 5.81
C LEU A 2 -15.83 -13.27 6.98
N ARG A 3 -16.88 -14.06 6.74
CA ARG A 3 -17.80 -14.52 7.80
C ARG A 3 -17.06 -15.34 8.85
N ALA A 4 -16.22 -16.27 8.42
CA ALA A 4 -15.41 -17.09 9.32
C ALA A 4 -14.41 -16.24 10.13
N ALA A 5 -13.75 -15.25 9.51
CA ALA A 5 -12.85 -14.34 10.21
C ALA A 5 -13.56 -13.56 11.33
N ARG A 6 -14.78 -13.06 11.06
CA ARG A 6 -15.61 -12.39 12.09
C ARG A 6 -16.02 -13.33 13.22
N GLN A 7 -16.43 -14.54 12.89
CA GLN A 7 -16.79 -15.54 13.90
C GLN A 7 -15.58 -15.91 14.78
N ALA A 8 -14.40 -16.07 14.18
CA ALA A 8 -13.17 -16.31 14.93
C ALA A 8 -12.84 -15.14 15.88
N GLU A 9 -13.00 -13.90 15.41
CA GLU A 9 -12.83 -12.69 16.22
C GLU A 9 -13.82 -12.67 17.41
N GLU A 10 -15.10 -12.92 17.16
CA GLU A 10 -16.13 -12.98 18.22
C GLU A 10 -15.87 -14.07 19.25
N ILE A 11 -15.43 -15.25 18.81
CA ILE A 11 -15.04 -16.36 19.69
C ILE A 11 -13.84 -15.95 20.55
N ALA A 12 -12.79 -15.40 19.94
CA ALA A 12 -11.58 -14.99 20.64
C ALA A 12 -11.88 -13.92 21.71
N ARG A 13 -12.75 -12.94 21.40
CA ARG A 13 -13.19 -11.92 22.36
C ARG A 13 -13.91 -12.51 23.57
N ARG A 14 -14.77 -13.52 23.36
CA ARG A 14 -15.48 -14.19 24.47
C ARG A 14 -14.56 -15.02 25.36
N LEU A 15 -13.51 -15.59 24.78
CA LEU A 15 -12.54 -16.40 25.52
C LEU A 15 -11.56 -15.56 26.35
N GLY A 16 -11.38 -14.27 26.04
CA GLY A 16 -10.49 -13.38 26.77
C GLY A 16 -9.00 -13.66 26.56
N ASP A 17 -8.63 -14.51 25.60
CA ASP A 17 -7.24 -14.82 25.25
C ASP A 17 -6.70 -13.76 24.27
N ALA A 18 -5.69 -13.00 24.74
CA ALA A 18 -5.09 -11.92 23.98
C ALA A 18 -4.31 -12.40 22.73
N ALA A 19 -3.62 -13.53 22.82
CA ALA A 19 -2.86 -14.06 21.69
C ALA A 19 -3.80 -14.60 20.61
N LEU A 20 -4.87 -15.28 21.02
CA LEU A 20 -5.91 -15.76 20.12
C LEU A 20 -6.66 -14.60 19.44
N LEU A 21 -6.94 -13.52 20.17
CA LEU A 21 -7.57 -12.33 19.60
C LEU A 21 -6.64 -11.62 18.61
N CYS A 22 -5.35 -11.46 18.92
CA CYS A 22 -4.37 -10.96 17.94
C CYS A 22 -4.33 -11.81 16.67
N PHE A 23 -4.36 -13.14 16.81
CA PHE A 23 -4.40 -14.06 15.67
C PHE A 23 -5.68 -13.89 14.84
N ALA A 24 -6.85 -13.81 15.48
CA ALA A 24 -8.12 -13.60 14.80
C ALA A 24 -8.18 -12.23 14.08
N LEU A 25 -7.64 -11.17 14.71
CA LEU A 25 -7.52 -9.85 14.12
C LEU A 25 -6.60 -9.84 12.89
N ASN A 26 -5.51 -10.61 12.90
CA ASN A 26 -4.68 -10.82 11.71
C ASN A 26 -5.50 -11.48 10.58
N GLY A 27 -6.30 -12.49 10.91
CA GLY A 27 -7.26 -13.09 9.97
C GLY A 27 -8.22 -12.06 9.37
N THR A 28 -8.82 -11.20 10.21
CA THR A 28 -9.70 -10.10 9.77
C THR A 28 -8.96 -9.09 8.90
N PHE A 29 -7.70 -8.75 9.23
CA PHE A 29 -6.83 -7.90 8.42
C PHE A 29 -6.65 -8.46 7.00
N MET A 30 -6.36 -9.75 6.86
CA MET A 30 -6.21 -10.39 5.53
C MET A 30 -7.48 -10.31 4.67
N GLN A 31 -8.66 -10.13 5.28
CA GLN A 31 -9.93 -9.96 4.56
C GLN A 31 -10.22 -8.49 4.17
N THR A 32 -9.34 -7.55 4.49
CA THR A 32 -9.51 -6.12 4.16
C THR A 32 -9.09 -5.76 2.74
N PHE A 33 -8.47 -6.67 1.99
CA PHE A 33 -8.05 -6.43 0.60
C PHE A 33 -9.14 -6.77 -0.43
N ARG A 34 -10.34 -7.14 0.04
CA ARG A 34 -11.49 -7.50 -0.81
C ARG A 34 -12.03 -6.37 -1.68
N ARG A 35 -11.68 -5.12 -1.41
CA ARG A 35 -11.97 -3.92 -2.23
C ARG A 35 -11.05 -2.78 -1.84
N ALA A 36 -10.92 -1.79 -2.71
CA ALA A 36 -10.20 -0.55 -2.42
C ALA A 36 -10.85 0.22 -1.26
N GLY A 37 -10.07 1.08 -0.62
CA GLY A 37 -10.56 2.07 0.35
C GLY A 37 -10.82 1.52 1.75
N LEU A 38 -10.15 0.42 2.10
CA LEU A 38 -10.21 -0.17 3.44
C LEU A 38 -8.97 0.16 4.29
N ALA A 39 -8.19 1.18 3.91
CA ALA A 39 -7.06 1.70 4.68
C ALA A 39 -7.44 2.05 6.13
N ALA A 40 -8.52 2.81 6.34
CA ALA A 40 -8.98 3.15 7.70
C ALA A 40 -9.34 1.90 8.54
N ARG A 41 -9.93 0.87 7.93
CA ARG A 41 -10.22 -0.39 8.61
C ARG A 41 -8.93 -1.14 8.99
N ARG A 42 -7.94 -1.16 8.09
CA ARG A 42 -6.61 -1.74 8.36
C ARG A 42 -5.92 -1.03 9.52
N ASP A 43 -5.93 0.30 9.55
CA ASP A 43 -5.34 1.08 10.65
C ASP A 43 -6.05 0.80 11.98
N ALA A 44 -7.38 0.70 11.99
CA ALA A 44 -8.15 0.37 13.20
C ALA A 44 -7.79 -1.03 13.76
N ILE A 45 -7.70 -2.04 12.88
CA ILE A 45 -7.28 -3.40 13.28
C ILE A 45 -5.86 -3.36 13.84
N GLY A 46 -4.92 -2.70 13.14
CA GLY A 46 -3.55 -2.58 13.61
C GLY A 46 -3.43 -1.83 14.93
N ALA A 47 -4.28 -0.82 15.18
CA ALA A 47 -4.33 -0.10 16.44
C ALA A 47 -4.76 -1.00 17.60
N GLU A 48 -5.77 -1.83 17.39
CA GLU A 48 -6.23 -2.80 18.37
C GLU A 48 -5.17 -3.87 18.67
N VAL A 49 -4.54 -4.42 17.62
CA VAL A 49 -3.45 -5.39 17.77
C VAL A 49 -2.28 -4.80 18.57
N VAL A 50 -1.86 -3.56 18.28
CA VAL A 50 -0.79 -2.90 19.04
C VAL A 50 -1.17 -2.73 20.51
N ALA A 51 -2.38 -2.25 20.80
CA ALA A 51 -2.82 -2.01 22.18
C ALA A 51 -2.89 -3.31 22.99
N LEU A 52 -3.43 -4.37 22.38
CA LEU A 52 -3.54 -5.68 23.01
C LEU A 52 -2.16 -6.31 23.20
N ALA A 53 -1.31 -6.28 22.17
CA ALA A 53 0.01 -6.86 22.24
C ALA A 53 0.91 -6.19 23.26
N ALA A 54 0.90 -4.85 23.32
CA ALA A 54 1.70 -4.09 24.30
C ALA A 54 1.28 -4.40 25.73
N ARG A 55 -0.04 -4.51 26.01
CA ARG A 55 -0.57 -4.83 27.34
C ARG A 55 -0.19 -6.24 27.81
N HIS A 56 -0.05 -7.19 26.88
CA HIS A 56 0.16 -8.61 27.19
C HIS A 56 1.58 -9.11 26.84
N GLY A 57 2.51 -8.23 26.49
CA GLY A 57 3.90 -8.59 26.19
C GLY A 57 4.08 -9.41 24.90
N LEU A 58 3.19 -9.25 23.91
CA LEU A 58 3.16 -10.05 22.69
C LEU A 58 3.94 -9.37 21.54
N ALA A 59 5.26 -9.24 21.70
CA ALA A 59 6.12 -8.44 20.82
C ALA A 59 5.93 -8.65 19.31
N ARG A 60 5.83 -9.91 18.85
CA ARG A 60 5.64 -10.23 17.42
C ARG A 60 4.32 -9.68 16.88
N TYR A 61 3.25 -9.73 17.67
CA TYR A 61 1.97 -9.14 17.29
C TYR A 61 2.01 -7.62 17.34
N GLU A 62 2.75 -7.02 18.28
CA GLU A 62 2.92 -5.57 18.28
C GLU A 62 3.59 -5.10 16.99
N VAL A 63 4.68 -5.75 16.57
CA VAL A 63 5.36 -5.48 15.30
C VAL A 63 4.41 -5.60 14.11
N LEU A 64 3.65 -6.70 14.03
CA LEU A 64 2.64 -6.87 12.98
C LEU A 64 1.66 -5.69 12.95
N GLY A 65 1.12 -5.30 14.11
CA GLY A 65 0.23 -4.16 14.22
C GLY A 65 0.89 -2.85 13.77
N ARG A 66 2.17 -2.61 14.09
CA ARG A 66 2.93 -1.43 13.61
C ARG A 66 3.08 -1.44 12.09
N LEU A 67 3.45 -2.57 11.49
CA LEU A 67 3.59 -2.70 10.03
C LEU A 67 2.26 -2.49 9.29
N VAL A 68 1.17 -3.07 9.80
CA VAL A 68 -0.19 -2.87 9.24
C VAL A 68 -0.58 -1.39 9.27
N ARG A 69 -0.32 -0.69 10.38
CA ARG A 69 -0.62 0.74 10.49
C ARG A 69 0.27 1.59 9.60
N MET A 70 1.56 1.29 9.49
CA MET A 70 2.47 1.94 8.55
C MET A 70 1.91 1.89 7.12
N GLN A 71 1.54 0.69 6.64
CA GLN A 71 0.95 0.49 5.31
C GLN A 71 -0.38 1.24 5.14
N ALA A 72 -1.27 1.17 6.14
CA ALA A 72 -2.55 1.85 6.09
C ALA A 72 -2.43 3.38 6.03
N ARG A 73 -1.44 3.93 6.74
CA ARG A 73 -1.14 5.37 6.77
C ARG A 73 -0.51 5.83 5.45
N CYS A 74 0.37 5.03 4.84
CA CYS A 74 0.86 5.26 3.47
C CYS A 74 -0.28 5.36 2.46
N ALA A 75 -1.26 4.46 2.53
CA ALA A 75 -2.38 4.42 1.60
C ALA A 75 -3.26 5.68 1.62
N VAL A 76 -3.21 6.47 2.71
CA VAL A 76 -3.91 7.76 2.83
C VAL A 76 -2.96 8.96 2.86
N ALA A 77 -1.69 8.75 2.47
CA ALA A 77 -0.63 9.75 2.47
C ALA A 77 -0.34 10.43 3.83
N ASP A 78 -0.67 9.78 4.95
CA ASP A 78 -0.25 10.21 6.29
C ASP A 78 1.18 9.72 6.58
N LEU A 79 2.15 10.41 5.97
CA LEU A 79 3.56 10.04 6.07
C LEU A 79 4.11 10.18 7.50
N ALA A 80 3.70 11.22 8.23
CA ALA A 80 4.12 11.39 9.63
C ALA A 80 3.61 10.26 10.53
N GLY A 81 2.38 9.79 10.29
CA GLY A 81 1.83 8.61 10.96
C GLY A 81 2.61 7.34 10.62
N ALA A 82 2.91 7.13 9.34
CA ALA A 82 3.70 5.98 8.90
C ALA A 82 5.13 6.01 9.47
N ASP A 83 5.79 7.18 9.53
CA ASP A 83 7.12 7.38 10.10
C ASP A 83 7.18 6.92 11.57
N ARG A 84 6.18 7.30 12.38
CA ARG A 84 6.08 6.87 13.78
C ARG A 84 5.94 5.36 13.92
N HIS A 85 5.18 4.72 13.04
CA HIS A 85 4.98 3.26 13.09
C HIS A 85 6.22 2.50 12.60
N ALA A 86 6.92 3.01 11.59
CA ALA A 86 8.18 2.45 11.11
C ALA A 86 9.25 2.50 12.21
N ALA A 87 9.44 3.67 12.85
CA ALA A 87 10.40 3.82 13.94
C ALA A 87 10.09 2.88 15.12
N ALA A 88 8.82 2.80 15.53
CA ALA A 88 8.42 1.89 16.61
C ALA A 88 8.63 0.41 16.26
N ALA A 89 8.41 0.02 14.99
CA ALA A 89 8.66 -1.33 14.52
C ALA A 89 10.16 -1.65 14.56
N ASP A 90 11.03 -0.74 14.14
CA ASP A 90 12.48 -0.92 14.19
C ASP A 90 12.99 -1.07 15.63
N THR A 91 12.52 -0.22 16.56
CA THR A 91 12.92 -0.37 17.98
C THR A 91 12.47 -1.71 18.57
N LEU A 92 11.29 -2.22 18.18
CA LEU A 92 10.85 -3.55 18.59
C LEU A 92 11.69 -4.65 17.94
N ALA A 93 12.08 -4.47 16.68
CA ALA A 93 12.89 -5.43 15.95
C ALA A 93 14.28 -5.60 16.55
N GLU A 94 14.91 -4.49 16.93
CA GLU A 94 16.20 -4.50 17.63
C GLU A 94 16.11 -5.24 18.97
N ARG A 95 15.06 -4.97 19.76
CA ARG A 95 14.87 -5.61 21.07
C ARG A 95 14.58 -7.10 21.01
N HIS A 96 13.97 -7.57 19.93
CA HIS A 96 13.46 -8.94 19.82
C HIS A 96 14.14 -9.76 18.72
N ASP A 97 15.25 -9.26 18.17
CA ASP A 97 16.03 -9.87 17.10
C ASP A 97 15.16 -10.33 15.91
N LEU A 98 14.45 -9.35 15.32
CA LEU A 98 13.54 -9.58 14.18
C LEU A 98 14.13 -9.00 12.88
N PRO A 99 15.09 -9.68 12.23
CA PRO A 99 15.88 -9.13 11.12
C PRO A 99 15.09 -8.81 9.85
N LEU A 100 13.87 -9.35 9.70
CA LEU A 100 13.01 -9.04 8.56
C LEU A 100 12.28 -7.70 8.66
N VAL A 101 12.10 -7.16 9.87
CA VAL A 101 11.36 -5.90 10.07
C VAL A 101 12.05 -4.70 9.42
N PRO A 102 13.39 -4.52 9.57
CA PRO A 102 14.12 -3.47 8.88
C PRO A 102 14.00 -3.49 7.35
N VAL A 103 13.73 -4.66 6.75
CA VAL A 103 13.49 -4.76 5.30
C VAL A 103 12.22 -3.99 4.94
N PHE A 104 11.12 -4.24 5.65
CA PHE A 104 9.85 -3.54 5.41
C PHE A 104 9.95 -2.03 5.66
N THR A 105 10.60 -1.62 6.75
CA THR A 105 10.74 -0.19 7.09
C THR A 105 11.70 0.54 6.15
N THR A 106 12.72 -0.14 5.61
CA THR A 106 13.60 0.39 4.56
C THR A 106 12.84 0.63 3.25
N TRP A 107 12.02 -0.33 2.82
CA TRP A 107 11.16 -0.16 1.64
C TRP A 107 10.13 0.96 1.82
N TYR A 108 9.58 1.10 3.03
CA TYR A 108 8.75 2.26 3.37
C TYR A 108 9.52 3.58 3.25
N ARG A 109 10.75 3.66 3.75
CA ARG A 109 11.57 4.88 3.61
C ARG A 109 11.85 5.22 2.15
N ALA A 110 12.10 4.22 1.30
CA ALA A 110 12.24 4.43 -0.14
C ALA A 110 10.95 4.96 -0.78
N LEU A 111 9.79 4.39 -0.40
CA LEU A 111 8.48 4.92 -0.80
C LEU A 111 8.28 6.37 -0.34
N ARG A 112 8.65 6.69 0.90
CA ARG A 112 8.55 8.05 1.43
C ARG A 112 9.40 9.03 0.61
N THR A 113 10.62 8.66 0.24
CA THR A 113 11.48 9.45 -0.66
C THR A 113 10.80 9.61 -2.03
N ALA A 114 10.28 8.54 -2.62
CA ALA A 114 9.52 8.59 -3.87
C ALA A 114 8.26 9.46 -3.78
N MET A 115 7.71 9.63 -2.59
CA MET A 115 6.54 10.48 -2.38
C MET A 115 6.85 11.97 -2.29
N THR A 116 8.06 12.34 -1.84
CA THR A 116 8.38 13.69 -1.38
C THR A 116 9.63 14.31 -2.01
N GLY A 117 10.50 13.51 -2.60
CA GLY A 117 11.77 13.92 -3.19
C GLY A 117 11.77 13.95 -4.72
N PRO A 118 12.91 14.34 -5.32
CA PRO A 118 13.12 14.28 -6.76
C PRO A 118 13.24 12.83 -7.27
N PRO A 119 12.99 12.59 -8.57
CA PRO A 119 13.00 11.24 -9.15
C PRO A 119 14.33 10.50 -8.93
N ASP A 120 15.48 11.16 -9.10
CA ASP A 120 16.79 10.51 -8.96
C ASP A 120 17.02 9.95 -7.56
N ALA A 121 16.64 10.73 -6.53
CA ALA A 121 16.73 10.29 -5.14
C ALA A 121 15.76 9.12 -4.86
N ALA A 122 14.58 9.13 -5.48
CA ALA A 122 13.60 8.06 -5.36
C ALA A 122 14.09 6.74 -6.00
N LEU A 123 14.66 6.82 -7.21
CA LEU A 123 15.23 5.69 -7.93
C LEU A 123 16.37 5.06 -7.12
N ALA A 124 17.34 5.87 -6.69
CA ALA A 124 18.46 5.41 -5.86
C ALA A 124 18.00 4.79 -4.54
N ALA A 125 16.98 5.36 -3.88
CA ALA A 125 16.43 4.82 -2.65
C ALA A 125 15.77 3.44 -2.85
N TYR A 126 15.03 3.24 -3.95
CA TYR A 126 14.44 1.94 -4.26
C TYR A 126 15.50 0.91 -4.65
N GLU A 127 16.52 1.28 -5.42
CA GLU A 127 17.63 0.37 -5.75
C GLU A 127 18.37 -0.11 -4.49
N ALA A 128 18.67 0.82 -3.56
CA ALA A 128 19.30 0.48 -2.28
C ALA A 128 18.40 -0.43 -1.41
N ALA A 129 17.08 -0.23 -1.43
CA ALA A 129 16.13 -1.09 -0.74
C ALA A 129 16.02 -2.48 -1.40
N GLY A 130 16.03 -2.54 -2.73
CA GLY A 130 16.01 -3.77 -3.52
C GLY A 130 17.24 -4.63 -3.32
N ALA A 131 18.43 -4.02 -3.21
CA ALA A 131 19.66 -4.74 -2.90
C ALA A 131 19.57 -5.52 -1.58
N ARG A 132 18.98 -4.91 -0.54
CA ARG A 132 18.75 -5.57 0.77
C ARG A 132 17.68 -6.66 0.74
N LEU A 133 16.73 -6.58 -0.19
CA LEU A 133 15.65 -7.56 -0.31
C LEU A 133 16.15 -8.91 -0.87
N ARG A 134 17.15 -8.89 -1.76
CA ARG A 134 17.70 -10.11 -2.37
C ARG A 134 18.21 -11.11 -1.34
N ASP A 135 18.82 -10.62 -0.27
CA ASP A 135 19.40 -11.46 0.78
C ASP A 135 18.40 -11.80 1.91
N ALA A 136 17.17 -11.28 1.86
CA ALA A 136 16.19 -11.41 2.94
C ALA A 136 15.39 -12.73 2.91
N GLY A 137 15.61 -13.61 1.92
CA GLY A 137 14.92 -14.90 1.83
C GLY A 137 13.41 -14.80 1.57
N MET A 138 12.96 -13.75 0.87
CA MET A 138 11.53 -13.49 0.60
C MET A 138 11.19 -13.56 -0.90
N PRO A 139 11.23 -14.74 -1.55
CA PRO A 139 11.06 -14.87 -3.00
C PRO A 139 9.75 -14.27 -3.52
N GLY A 140 8.65 -14.43 -2.76
CA GLY A 140 7.34 -13.85 -3.11
C GLY A 140 7.26 -12.31 -3.05
N LEU A 141 8.27 -11.64 -2.51
CA LEU A 141 8.43 -10.18 -2.53
C LEU A 141 9.51 -9.73 -3.52
N THR A 142 10.50 -10.58 -3.82
CA THR A 142 11.66 -10.21 -4.64
C THR A 142 11.32 -10.13 -6.13
N GLU A 143 10.46 -11.02 -6.64
CA GLU A 143 10.13 -11.08 -8.06
C GLU A 143 9.28 -9.89 -8.51
N GLY A 144 9.85 -9.03 -9.37
CA GLY A 144 9.15 -7.92 -10.02
C GLY A 144 8.87 -6.68 -9.16
N LEU A 145 9.06 -6.73 -7.84
CA LEU A 145 8.72 -5.59 -6.95
C LEU A 145 9.64 -4.37 -7.17
N LEU A 146 10.95 -4.57 -7.31
CA LEU A 146 11.88 -3.48 -7.61
C LEU A 146 11.58 -2.83 -8.97
N PRO A 147 11.48 -3.59 -10.08
CA PRO A 147 11.03 -3.04 -11.36
C PRO A 147 9.72 -2.25 -11.26
N LEU A 148 8.74 -2.78 -10.52
CA LEU A 148 7.46 -2.10 -10.27
C LEU A 148 7.60 -0.78 -9.53
N ALA A 149 8.43 -0.73 -8.48
CA ALA A 149 8.68 0.49 -7.73
C ALA A 149 9.37 1.55 -8.61
N LEU A 150 10.39 1.15 -9.38
CA LEU A 150 11.09 2.06 -10.30
C LEU A 150 10.20 2.60 -11.42
N LEU A 151 9.31 1.76 -11.97
CA LEU A 151 8.31 2.18 -12.94
C LEU A 151 7.32 3.18 -12.34
N SER A 152 6.89 2.97 -11.09
CA SER A 152 5.97 3.90 -10.44
C SER A 152 6.55 5.32 -10.33
N VAL A 153 7.86 5.45 -10.08
CA VAL A 153 8.59 6.73 -10.07
C VAL A 153 8.60 7.32 -11.48
N ARG A 154 9.04 6.54 -12.49
CA ARG A 154 9.12 7.01 -13.88
C ARG A 154 7.76 7.49 -14.40
N LEU A 155 6.70 6.72 -14.17
CA LEU A 155 5.33 7.08 -14.53
C LEU A 155 4.87 8.36 -13.82
N ARG A 156 5.16 8.51 -12.53
CA ARG A 156 4.78 9.72 -11.78
C ARG A 156 5.45 10.97 -12.34
N HIS A 157 6.70 10.86 -12.79
CA HIS A 157 7.51 11.97 -13.26
C HIS A 157 7.54 12.13 -14.79
N GLY A 158 6.84 11.28 -15.55
CA GLY A 158 6.81 11.33 -17.01
C GLY A 158 8.14 10.96 -17.67
N LEU A 159 8.98 10.18 -16.99
CA LEU A 159 10.27 9.74 -17.49
C LEU A 159 10.11 8.56 -18.47
N PRO A 160 11.02 8.41 -19.45
CA PRO A 160 11.00 7.30 -20.36
C PRO A 160 11.17 5.95 -19.64
N TYR A 161 10.71 4.90 -20.30
CA TYR A 161 10.89 3.55 -19.81
C TYR A 161 12.34 3.09 -20.03
N GLU A 162 13.00 2.71 -18.94
CA GLU A 162 14.35 2.13 -18.92
C GLU A 162 14.35 0.89 -18.00
N GLY A 163 13.29 0.10 -18.06
CA GLY A 163 13.13 -1.08 -17.22
C GLY A 163 13.63 -2.36 -17.91
N PRO A 164 13.66 -3.48 -17.19
CA PRO A 164 14.06 -4.77 -17.74
C PRO A 164 13.03 -5.27 -18.80
N PRO A 165 13.36 -6.30 -19.60
CA PRO A 165 12.40 -6.94 -20.49
C PRO A 165 11.08 -7.31 -19.78
N VAL A 166 9.97 -7.45 -20.52
CA VAL A 166 8.63 -7.73 -19.96
C VAL A 166 8.58 -9.04 -19.17
N GLU A 167 9.50 -9.95 -19.45
CA GLU A 167 9.67 -11.26 -18.82
C GLU A 167 10.15 -11.15 -17.36
N ASP A 168 10.80 -10.05 -16.98
CA ASP A 168 11.40 -9.86 -15.65
C ASP A 168 10.45 -9.22 -14.62
N TRP A 169 9.18 -9.03 -14.99
CA TRP A 169 8.16 -8.38 -14.16
C TRP A 169 7.48 -9.34 -13.17
N GLY A 170 7.84 -10.62 -13.23
CA GLY A 170 7.30 -11.68 -12.38
C GLY A 170 5.76 -11.67 -12.38
N PRO A 171 5.10 -11.75 -11.21
CA PRO A 171 3.64 -11.82 -11.15
C PRO A 171 2.96 -10.54 -11.67
N TYR A 172 3.66 -9.40 -11.78
CA TYR A 172 3.06 -8.11 -12.16
C TYR A 172 2.98 -7.89 -13.68
N ALA A 173 3.60 -8.75 -14.48
CA ALA A 173 3.69 -8.60 -15.93
C ALA A 173 2.34 -8.27 -16.62
N PRO A 174 1.19 -8.89 -16.28
CA PRO A 174 -0.07 -8.61 -16.96
C PRO A 174 -0.53 -7.15 -16.84
N TRP A 175 -0.29 -6.49 -15.70
CA TRP A 175 -0.75 -5.13 -15.44
C TRP A 175 0.23 -4.06 -15.94
N VAL A 176 1.50 -4.44 -16.14
CA VAL A 176 2.55 -3.52 -16.61
C VAL A 176 2.67 -3.54 -18.14
N ARG A 177 2.51 -4.71 -18.77
CA ARG A 177 2.70 -4.91 -20.21
C ARG A 177 2.01 -3.86 -21.11
N PRO A 178 0.76 -3.43 -20.88
CA PRO A 178 0.14 -2.39 -21.70
C PRO A 178 0.90 -1.06 -21.68
N LEU A 179 1.45 -0.67 -20.52
CA LEU A 179 2.22 0.56 -20.37
C LEU A 179 3.59 0.47 -21.06
N LEU A 180 4.21 -0.71 -21.04
CA LEU A 180 5.49 -0.93 -21.73
C LEU A 180 5.32 -0.81 -23.25
N LEU A 181 4.30 -1.47 -23.80
CA LEU A 181 3.99 -1.43 -25.23
C LEU A 181 3.66 0.00 -25.69
N LEU A 182 2.99 0.80 -24.86
CA LEU A 182 2.80 2.23 -25.15
C LEU A 182 4.11 3.00 -25.18
N GLY A 183 5.02 2.74 -24.24
CA GLY A 183 6.36 3.34 -24.21
C GLY A 183 7.22 2.97 -25.42
N GLU A 184 7.02 1.78 -25.98
CA GLU A 184 7.66 1.29 -27.22
C GLU A 184 7.01 1.83 -28.50
N GLY A 185 5.93 2.62 -28.40
CA GLY A 185 5.21 3.13 -29.58
C GLY A 185 4.34 2.08 -30.27
N ARG A 186 3.86 1.06 -29.55
CA ARG A 186 3.03 -0.06 -30.06
C ARG A 186 1.60 0.00 -29.51
N PRO A 187 0.80 1.02 -29.86
CA PRO A 187 -0.51 1.28 -29.24
C PRO A 187 -1.55 0.18 -29.51
N GLU A 188 -1.56 -0.45 -30.68
CA GLU A 188 -2.49 -1.53 -31.00
C GLU A 188 -2.24 -2.78 -30.16
N GLU A 189 -0.98 -3.09 -29.91
CA GLU A 189 -0.59 -4.21 -29.05
C GLU A 189 -0.90 -3.93 -27.59
N ALA A 190 -0.70 -2.69 -27.15
CA ALA A 190 -1.11 -2.24 -25.83
C ALA A 190 -2.62 -2.38 -25.63
N ALA A 191 -3.44 -2.02 -26.62
CA ALA A 191 -4.89 -2.17 -26.57
C ALA A 191 -5.31 -3.64 -26.43
N ARG A 192 -4.69 -4.54 -27.22
CA ARG A 192 -4.94 -5.99 -27.10
C ARG A 192 -4.52 -6.55 -25.74
N ALA A 193 -3.37 -6.12 -25.23
CA ALA A 193 -2.89 -6.53 -23.91
C ALA A 193 -3.82 -6.02 -22.79
N LEU A 194 -4.33 -4.80 -22.91
CA LEU A 194 -5.25 -4.19 -21.95
C LEU A 194 -6.61 -4.90 -21.94
N ALA A 195 -7.14 -5.26 -23.10
CA ALA A 195 -8.42 -6.00 -23.20
C ALA A 195 -8.36 -7.35 -22.46
N GLY A 196 -7.21 -8.02 -22.48
CA GLY A 196 -6.97 -9.29 -21.78
C GLY A 196 -6.50 -9.16 -20.33
N VAL A 197 -6.42 -7.95 -19.76
CA VAL A 197 -5.84 -7.78 -18.41
C VAL A 197 -6.72 -8.44 -17.34
N PRO A 198 -6.15 -9.32 -16.48
CA PRO A 198 -6.91 -9.92 -15.40
C PRO A 198 -7.26 -8.89 -14.31
N SER A 199 -8.28 -9.19 -13.52
CA SER A 199 -8.54 -8.41 -12.30
C SER A 199 -7.34 -8.52 -11.33
N PRO A 200 -6.85 -7.41 -10.76
CA PRO A 200 -5.79 -7.44 -9.76
C PRO A 200 -6.05 -8.37 -8.57
N PRO A 201 -5.00 -8.98 -8.00
CA PRO A 201 -5.10 -9.82 -6.82
C PRO A 201 -5.64 -9.02 -5.63
N ARG A 202 -6.36 -9.68 -4.73
CA ARG A 202 -6.94 -9.07 -3.52
C ARG A 202 -5.90 -9.02 -2.40
N ASP A 203 -4.84 -8.25 -2.61
CA ASP A 203 -3.74 -8.05 -1.68
C ASP A 203 -3.36 -6.57 -1.55
N LEU A 204 -2.19 -6.29 -0.98
CA LEU A 204 -1.64 -4.93 -0.82
C LEU A 204 -1.47 -4.19 -2.16
N MET A 205 -1.28 -4.91 -3.27
CA MET A 205 -1.04 -4.35 -4.60
C MET A 205 -2.35 -4.08 -5.36
N TYR A 206 -3.51 -4.47 -4.83
CA TYR A 206 -4.81 -4.30 -5.48
C TYR A 206 -5.04 -2.88 -6.02
N GLU A 207 -4.84 -1.85 -5.17
CA GLU A 207 -5.05 -0.45 -5.55
C GLU A 207 -4.00 0.03 -6.56
N ALA A 208 -2.74 -0.35 -6.38
CA ALA A 208 -1.65 0.01 -7.28
C ALA A 208 -1.85 -0.55 -8.69
N MET A 209 -2.22 -1.83 -8.81
CA MET A 209 -2.48 -2.47 -10.10
C MET A 209 -3.68 -1.83 -10.83
N TRP A 210 -4.74 -1.48 -10.11
CA TRP A 210 -5.86 -0.74 -10.72
C TRP A 210 -5.46 0.65 -11.20
N CYS A 211 -4.54 1.34 -10.50
CA CYS A 211 -4.00 2.60 -10.98
C CYS A 211 -3.21 2.43 -12.28
N LEU A 212 -2.44 1.36 -12.44
CA LEU A 212 -1.74 1.05 -13.69
C LEU A 212 -2.72 0.78 -14.84
N VAL A 213 -3.75 -0.03 -14.59
CA VAL A 213 -4.80 -0.33 -15.57
C VAL A 213 -5.54 0.95 -15.98
N ALA A 214 -5.92 1.80 -15.02
CA ALA A 214 -6.56 3.08 -15.30
C ALA A 214 -5.69 3.97 -16.19
N ARG A 215 -4.39 4.01 -15.91
CA ARG A 215 -3.42 4.79 -16.69
C ARG A 215 -3.27 4.26 -18.12
N ALA A 216 -3.14 2.95 -18.28
CA ALA A 216 -3.06 2.31 -19.60
C ALA A 216 -4.33 2.56 -20.41
N ALA A 217 -5.51 2.43 -19.79
CA ALA A 217 -6.79 2.67 -20.44
C ALA A 217 -6.94 4.12 -20.91
N ALA A 218 -6.52 5.09 -20.09
CA ALA A 218 -6.51 6.49 -20.47
C ALA A 218 -5.57 6.78 -21.67
N ALA A 219 -4.41 6.13 -21.71
CA ALA A 219 -3.44 6.31 -22.79
C ALA A 219 -3.85 5.63 -24.11
N VAL A 220 -4.50 4.47 -24.05
CA VAL A 220 -5.05 3.75 -25.22
C VAL A 220 -6.35 4.38 -25.72
N GLY A 221 -7.09 5.06 -24.85
CA GLY A 221 -8.44 5.55 -25.15
C GLY A 221 -9.52 4.48 -25.01
N ASP A 222 -9.38 3.56 -24.05
CA ASP A 222 -10.37 2.50 -23.73
C ASP A 222 -11.31 2.97 -22.60
N PRO A 223 -12.54 3.44 -22.91
CA PRO A 223 -13.46 3.97 -21.91
C PRO A 223 -14.02 2.89 -20.99
N ASP A 224 -14.18 1.65 -21.46
CA ASP A 224 -14.78 0.56 -20.69
C ASP A 224 -13.83 0.09 -19.59
N THR A 225 -12.56 -0.13 -19.95
CA THR A 225 -11.54 -0.48 -18.95
C THR A 225 -11.30 0.68 -17.99
N ALA A 226 -11.33 1.93 -18.47
CA ALA A 226 -11.22 3.11 -17.60
C ALA A 226 -12.40 3.21 -16.60
N ALA A 227 -13.63 2.93 -17.03
CA ALA A 227 -14.80 2.90 -16.17
C ALA A 227 -14.73 1.78 -15.13
N ARG A 228 -14.25 0.59 -15.54
CA ARG A 228 -14.02 -0.55 -14.63
C ARG A 228 -12.99 -0.22 -13.55
N ALA A 229 -11.86 0.34 -13.94
CA ALA A 229 -10.81 0.74 -12.99
C ALA A 229 -11.29 1.85 -12.05
N ARG A 230 -12.02 2.84 -12.57
CA ARG A 230 -12.65 3.90 -11.76
C ARG A 230 -13.62 3.33 -10.74
N THR A 231 -14.47 2.39 -11.14
CA THR A 231 -15.42 1.71 -10.23
C THR A 231 -14.68 0.99 -9.10
N ALA A 232 -13.57 0.31 -9.42
CA ALA A 232 -12.75 -0.37 -8.43
C ALA A 232 -12.05 0.58 -7.46
N LEU A 233 -11.57 1.74 -7.92
CA LEU A 233 -10.78 2.71 -7.15
C LEU A 233 -11.60 3.77 -6.40
N THR A 234 -12.81 4.09 -6.85
CA THR A 234 -13.70 5.09 -6.24
C THR A 234 -13.79 4.97 -4.71
N PRO A 235 -13.92 3.76 -4.12
CA PRO A 235 -14.00 3.64 -2.66
C PRO A 235 -12.74 4.08 -1.89
N ALA A 236 -11.56 4.12 -2.55
CA ALA A 236 -10.32 4.64 -1.97
C ALA A 236 -10.13 6.13 -2.18
N ALA A 237 -10.93 6.76 -3.04
CA ALA A 237 -10.84 8.19 -3.24
C ALA A 237 -11.08 8.91 -1.91
N PRO A 238 -10.24 9.90 -1.54
CA PRO A 238 -10.50 10.69 -0.36
C PRO A 238 -11.89 11.32 -0.51
N ARG A 239 -12.79 11.06 0.43
CA ARG A 239 -14.07 11.76 0.46
C ARG A 239 -13.74 13.23 0.65
N THR A 240 -13.88 14.03 -0.41
CA THR A 240 -13.91 15.48 -0.32
C THR A 240 -15.18 15.87 0.42
N GLY A 241 -15.13 15.73 1.75
CA GLY A 241 -16.18 16.11 2.68
C GLY A 241 -15.67 17.24 3.57
N GLY A 242 -16.13 18.46 3.27
CA GLY A 242 -16.18 19.61 4.18
C GLY A 242 -14.88 19.99 4.88
N ARG A 243 -14.04 20.81 4.24
CA ARG A 243 -13.24 21.75 5.02
C ARG A 243 -14.24 22.61 5.80
N GLY A 244 -14.21 22.47 7.11
CA GLY A 244 -15.07 23.19 8.04
C GLY A 244 -15.06 24.69 7.73
N GLN A 245 -16.26 25.23 7.76
CA GLN A 245 -16.56 26.65 7.73
C GLN A 245 -15.64 27.37 8.73
N ARG A 246 -14.90 28.39 8.26
CA ARG A 246 -14.28 29.34 9.17
C ARG A 246 -15.41 30.05 9.92
N PRO A 247 -15.39 30.17 11.26
CA PRO A 247 -16.26 31.12 11.92
C PRO A 247 -15.86 32.52 11.45
N HIS A 248 -16.85 33.24 10.92
CA HIS A 248 -16.78 34.68 10.74
C HIS A 248 -16.48 35.29 12.11
N HIS A 249 -15.34 35.96 12.26
CA HIS A 249 -15.10 36.81 13.42
C HIS A 249 -16.18 37.89 13.42
N ALA A 250 -17.16 37.76 14.32
CA ALA A 250 -17.93 38.88 14.80
C ALA A 250 -16.96 39.81 15.54
N GLY A 251 -16.66 40.96 14.94
CA GLY A 251 -16.04 42.07 15.64
C GLY A 251 -17.11 42.80 16.41
N ASP A 252 -17.28 42.45 17.69
CA ASP A 252 -17.83 43.36 18.68
C ASP A 252 -16.77 44.44 18.94
N GLY A 253 -16.95 45.58 18.28
CA GLY A 253 -16.26 46.82 18.59
C GLY A 253 -17.25 47.79 19.23
N GLU A 254 -17.49 47.65 20.54
CA GLU A 254 -18.09 48.71 21.34
C GLU A 254 -17.00 49.51 22.06
N ARG A 255 -17.02 50.83 21.77
CA ARG A 255 -16.74 51.98 22.66
C ARG A 255 -15.28 52.29 23.02
N ALA A 256 -14.74 53.31 22.35
CA ALA A 256 -14.58 54.66 22.93
C ALA A 256 -14.43 55.70 21.79
#